data_AF-A0AAW9X9K4-F1
#
_entry.id   AF-A0AAW9X9K4-F1
#
_cell.length_a   1.000
_cell.length_b   1.000
_cell.length_c   1.000
_cell.angle_alpha   90.00
_cell.angle_beta   90.00
_cell.angle_gamma   90.00
#
_symmetry.space_group_name_H-M   'P 1'
#
loop_
_entity.id
_entity.type
_entity.pdbx_description
1 polymer ?
#
loop_
_entity_poly.entity_id
_entity_poly.type
_entity_poly.pdbx_seq_one_letter_code
_entity_poly.pdbx_strand_id
1 'polypeptide(L)'
;MLEFCLLTFIKEFRVGCPFSQSVSQPVDERLTRAAIFLVVTINPGKAAEVAVRAHCSILSSLIRGVGFRISDGGLSCVMGVSEGGWERLFGDTKPEYLHVFREING
;
A
#
# COMPACT_ATOMS: atom_id res chain seq x y z
N MET A 1 -9.38 3.38 17.76
CA MET A 1 -10.37 3.60 16.68
C MET A 1 -9.66 4.44 15.65
N LEU A 2 -9.61 3.96 14.40
CA LEU A 2 -8.82 4.45 13.25
C LEU A 2 -7.51 3.69 13.03
N GLU A 3 -7.64 2.55 12.35
CA GLU A 3 -6.53 1.81 11.74
C GLU A 3 -6.57 2.16 10.24
N PHE A 4 -5.57 2.91 9.77
CA PHE A 4 -5.56 3.57 8.45
C PHE A 4 -4.79 2.77 7.40
N CYS A 5 -5.30 2.67 6.17
CA CYS A 5 -4.68 1.92 5.07
C CYS A 5 -5.16 2.44 3.70
N LEU A 6 -4.35 3.29 3.03
CA LEU A 6 -3.96 3.31 1.59
C LEU A 6 -3.76 4.74 1.01
N LEU A 7 -2.69 4.92 0.21
CA LEU A 7 -2.33 6.16 -0.48
C LEU A 7 -2.11 5.84 -1.98
N THR A 8 -2.95 6.33 -2.90
CA THR A 8 -2.74 6.12 -4.35
C THR A 8 -2.04 7.33 -4.96
N PHE A 9 -0.83 7.14 -5.49
CA PHE A 9 -0.10 8.13 -6.29
C PHE A 9 0.02 7.63 -7.74
N ILE A 10 0.36 8.50 -8.71
CA ILE A 10 0.46 8.24 -10.17
C ILE A 10 1.90 8.64 -10.63
N LYS A 11 2.56 7.98 -11.61
CA LYS A 11 3.92 8.34 -12.14
C LYS A 11 4.84 7.13 -12.38
N GLU A 12 6.13 7.33 -12.71
CA GLU A 12 6.91 6.56 -13.68
C GLU A 12 8.01 5.62 -13.11
N PHE A 13 8.00 4.37 -13.57
CA PHE A 13 8.99 3.33 -13.30
C PHE A 13 10.42 3.75 -13.71
N ARG A 14 11.35 3.86 -12.75
CA ARG A 14 12.79 3.92 -13.04
C ARG A 14 13.58 2.99 -12.10
N VAL A 15 14.14 1.94 -12.70
CA VAL A 15 14.95 0.91 -12.05
C VAL A 15 16.37 1.41 -11.83
N GLY A 16 16.90 1.22 -10.62
CA GLY A 16 18.34 1.28 -10.38
C GLY A 16 18.74 1.05 -8.92
N CYS A 17 19.15 -0.18 -8.59
CA CYS A 17 20.19 -0.55 -7.60
C CYS A 17 20.36 -2.09 -7.56
N PRO A 18 21.59 -2.65 -7.68
CA PRO A 18 21.78 -4.09 -7.92
C PRO A 18 21.96 -4.97 -6.66
N PHE A 19 21.69 -4.49 -5.44
CA PHE A 19 21.87 -5.32 -4.24
C PHE A 19 20.63 -5.33 -3.34
N SER A 20 20.14 -6.56 -3.05
CA SER A 20 18.86 -6.94 -2.44
C SER A 20 17.64 -6.57 -3.29
N GLN A 21 17.09 -7.52 -4.05
CA GLN A 21 15.94 -7.30 -4.94
C GLN A 21 14.61 -7.20 -4.17
N SER A 22 14.56 -6.39 -3.11
CA SER A 22 13.29 -5.82 -2.66
C SER A 22 12.99 -4.61 -3.55
N VAL A 23 12.12 -4.79 -4.55
CA VAL A 23 11.63 -3.67 -5.36
C VAL A 23 10.71 -2.83 -4.48
N SER A 24 11.11 -1.58 -4.20
CA SER A 24 10.27 -0.65 -3.45
C SER A 24 9.00 -0.31 -4.24
N GLN A 25 7.91 -0.04 -3.51
CA GLN A 25 6.75 0.65 -4.08
C GLN A 25 7.15 2.11 -4.43
N PRO A 26 6.46 2.74 -5.41
CA PRO A 26 6.81 4.09 -5.89
C PRO A 26 6.35 5.18 -4.91
N VAL A 27 7.11 5.33 -3.81
CA VAL A 27 6.81 6.31 -2.74
C VAL A 27 7.40 7.69 -3.02
N ASP A 28 8.40 7.78 -3.90
CA ASP A 28 9.14 8.98 -4.29
C ASP A 28 8.70 9.53 -5.66
N GLU A 29 7.45 9.25 -6.02
CA GLU A 29 6.91 9.55 -7.34
C GLU A 29 6.64 11.05 -7.56
N ARG A 30 6.67 11.51 -8.82
CA ARG A 30 6.36 12.90 -9.16
C ARG A 30 4.90 13.26 -8.85
N LEU A 31 4.64 14.56 -8.65
CA LEU A 31 3.28 15.08 -8.44
C LEU A 31 2.38 14.81 -9.64
N THR A 32 1.13 14.44 -9.36
CA THR A 32 0.15 14.06 -10.38
C THR A 32 -1.01 15.00 -10.42
N ARG A 33 -1.74 14.96 -11.54
CA ARG A 33 -2.94 15.78 -11.72
C ARG A 33 -4.15 15.28 -10.91
N ALA A 34 -4.12 14.02 -10.49
CA ALA A 34 -5.20 13.38 -9.73
C ALA A 34 -4.64 12.32 -8.78
N ALA A 35 -5.31 12.12 -7.64
CA ALA A 35 -4.99 11.10 -6.65
C ALA A 35 -6.28 10.63 -5.95
N ILE A 36 -6.29 9.37 -5.52
CA ILE A 36 -7.38 8.79 -4.71
C ILE A 36 -6.78 8.28 -3.40
N PHE A 37 -7.33 8.72 -2.28
CA PHE A 37 -6.95 8.23 -0.96
C PHE A 37 -8.07 7.33 -0.46
N LEU A 38 -7.77 6.04 -0.30
CA LEU A 38 -8.73 5.06 0.17
C LEU A 38 -8.26 4.58 1.54
N VAL A 39 -9.13 4.67 2.54
CA VAL A 39 -8.87 4.15 3.87
C VAL A 39 -9.93 3.11 4.19
N VAL A 40 -9.51 1.90 4.50
CA VAL A 40 -10.42 0.78 4.81
C VAL A 40 -9.99 0.04 6.06
N THR A 41 -10.96 -0.56 6.75
CA THR A 41 -10.74 -1.43 7.89
C THR A 41 -10.94 -2.90 7.51
N ILE A 42 -10.17 -3.79 8.12
CA ILE A 42 -10.33 -5.23 7.93
C ILE A 42 -11.47 -5.72 8.81
N ASN A 43 -12.54 -6.24 8.18
CA ASN A 43 -13.65 -6.87 8.89
C ASN A 43 -13.15 -7.98 9.83
N PRO A 44 -13.88 -8.28 10.92
CA PRO A 44 -13.51 -9.37 11.81
C PRO A 44 -13.58 -10.72 11.09
N GLY A 45 -12.72 -11.67 11.52
CA GLY A 45 -12.74 -13.05 11.08
C GLY A 45 -11.70 -13.42 10.02
N LYS A 46 -11.32 -14.71 10.01
CA LYS A 46 -10.23 -15.24 9.17
C LYS A 46 -10.47 -15.06 7.67
N ALA A 47 -11.72 -15.15 7.22
CA ALA A 47 -12.05 -15.00 5.80
C ALA A 47 -11.66 -13.61 5.26
N ALA A 48 -11.90 -12.55 6.05
CA ALA A 48 -11.51 -11.20 5.68
C ALA A 48 -9.99 -11.06 5.59
N GLU A 49 -9.26 -11.63 6.55
CA GLU A 49 -7.79 -11.55 6.56
C GLU A 49 -7.15 -12.35 5.42
N VAL A 50 -7.72 -13.51 5.06
CA VAL A 50 -7.31 -14.28 3.87
C VAL A 50 -7.57 -13.48 2.60
N ALA A 51 -8.72 -12.84 2.47
CA ALA A 51 -9.05 -12.01 1.32
C ALA A 51 -8.07 -10.83 1.17
N VAL A 52 -7.71 -10.17 2.27
CA VAL A 52 -6.73 -9.07 2.25
C VAL A 52 -5.34 -9.58 1.88
N ARG A 53 -4.87 -10.69 2.46
CA ARG A 53 -3.58 -11.30 2.09
C ARG A 53 -3.54 -11.70 0.60
N ALA A 54 -4.64 -12.25 0.08
CA ALA A 54 -4.78 -12.54 -1.34
C ALA A 54 -4.78 -11.28 -2.20
N HIS A 55 -5.36 -10.17 -1.73
CA HIS A 55 -5.31 -8.89 -2.42
C HIS A 55 -3.88 -8.34 -2.50
N CYS A 56 -3.10 -8.45 -1.41
CA CYS A 56 -1.70 -8.03 -1.38
C CYS A 56 -0.85 -8.73 -2.47
N SER A 57 -1.12 -10.01 -2.77
CA SER A 57 -0.35 -10.75 -3.79
C SER A 57 -0.70 -10.35 -5.23
N ILE A 58 -1.92 -9.89 -5.49
CA ILE A 58 -2.38 -9.52 -6.83
C ILE A 58 -2.28 -8.02 -7.14
N LEU A 59 -1.94 -7.18 -6.17
CA LEU A 59 -1.93 -5.72 -6.31
C LEU A 59 -1.14 -5.24 -7.54
N SER A 60 0.06 -5.80 -7.76
CA SER A 60 0.90 -5.40 -8.91
C SER A 60 0.25 -5.78 -10.25
N SER A 61 -0.47 -6.89 -10.32
CA SER A 61 -1.20 -7.31 -11.52
C SER A 61 -2.43 -6.43 -11.75
N LEU A 62 -3.11 -6.00 -10.69
CA LEU A 62 -4.24 -5.07 -10.79
C LEU A 62 -3.80 -3.71 -11.35
N ILE A 63 -2.71 -3.14 -10.82
CA ILE A 63 -2.15 -1.87 -11.31
C ILE A 63 -1.84 -1.97 -12.80
N ARG A 64 -1.17 -3.04 -13.24
CA ARG A 64 -0.85 -3.26 -14.66
C ARG A 64 -2.10 -3.44 -15.51
N GLY A 65 -3.07 -4.26 -15.06
CA GLY A 65 -4.30 -4.53 -15.80
C GLY A 65 -5.18 -3.30 -16.01
N VAL A 66 -5.22 -2.39 -15.03
CA VAL A 66 -5.96 -1.11 -15.14
C VAL A 66 -5.15 -0.09 -15.93
N GLY A 67 -3.85 0.07 -15.60
CA GLY A 67 -2.96 1.04 -16.23
C GLY A 67 -2.72 0.80 -17.72
N PHE A 68 -2.77 -0.46 -18.17
CA PHE A 68 -2.58 -0.80 -19.59
C PHE A 68 -3.61 -0.14 -20.52
N ARG A 69 -4.82 0.15 -20.01
CA ARG A 69 -5.88 0.78 -20.82
C ARG A 69 -5.57 2.23 -21.19
N ILE A 70 -4.70 2.90 -20.41
CA ILE A 70 -4.27 4.27 -20.63
C ILE A 70 -2.76 4.29 -20.49
N SER A 71 -2.06 3.93 -21.57
CA SER A 71 -0.60 3.79 -21.60
C SER A 71 0.16 5.03 -21.10
N ASP A 72 -0.43 6.23 -21.18
CA ASP A 72 0.18 7.49 -20.73
C ASP A 72 -0.43 8.03 -19.41
N GLY A 73 -1.35 7.27 -18.80
CA GLY A 73 -2.10 7.65 -17.61
C GLY A 73 -1.33 7.49 -16.30
N GLY A 74 -0.22 6.75 -16.32
CA GLY A 74 0.73 6.74 -15.21
C GLY A 74 0.26 6.09 -13.92
N LEU A 75 -0.64 5.12 -13.95
CA LEU A 75 -1.21 4.55 -12.73
C LEU A 75 -0.14 3.89 -11.84
N SER A 76 -0.05 4.32 -10.58
CA SER A 76 0.65 3.62 -9.52
C SER A 76 -0.25 3.44 -8.29
N CYS A 77 0.19 2.65 -7.32
CA CYS A 77 -0.54 2.45 -6.08
C CYS A 77 0.45 2.04 -4.99
N VAL A 78 0.35 2.69 -3.83
CA VAL A 78 1.13 2.38 -2.63
C VAL A 78 0.18 1.82 -1.58
N MET A 79 0.47 0.62 -1.10
CA MET A 79 -0.28 -0.01 -0.04
C MET A 79 0.47 0.16 1.28
N GLY A 80 -0.06 0.99 2.17
CA GLY A 80 0.36 1.04 3.57
C GLY A 80 -0.41 0.04 4.41
N VAL A 81 0.13 -0.41 5.53
CA VAL A 81 -0.57 -1.27 6.51
C VAL A 81 -0.34 -0.69 7.90
N SER A 82 -1.41 -0.52 8.68
CA SER A 82 -1.35 -0.02 10.05
C SER A 82 -0.80 -1.08 11.03
N GLU A 83 -0.46 -0.66 12.25
CA GLU A 83 0.04 -1.56 13.30
C GLU A 83 -0.90 -2.74 13.59
N GLY A 84 -2.18 -2.48 13.90
CA GLY A 84 -3.16 -3.55 14.12
C GLY A 84 -3.51 -4.34 12.86
N GLY A 85 -3.39 -3.74 11.68
CA GLY A 85 -3.46 -4.44 10.40
C GLY A 85 -2.31 -5.43 10.23
N TRP A 86 -1.09 -5.02 10.60
CA TRP A 86 0.11 -5.84 10.49
C TRP A 86 0.06 -7.06 11.41
N GLU A 87 -0.31 -6.85 12.68
CA GLU A 87 -0.43 -7.93 13.67
C GLU A 87 -1.42 -9.01 13.20
N ARG A 88 -2.53 -8.61 12.57
CA ARG A 88 -3.53 -9.54 12.02
C ARG A 88 -3.07 -10.23 10.73
N LEU A 89 -2.36 -9.50 9.85
CA LEU A 89 -2.04 -9.96 8.50
C LEU A 89 -0.69 -10.67 8.36
N PHE A 90 0.30 -10.31 9.16
CA PHE A 90 1.69 -10.75 8.98
C PHE A 90 2.32 -11.29 10.28
N GLY A 91 1.65 -11.12 11.42
CA GLY A 91 2.10 -11.62 12.73
C GLY A 91 2.95 -10.60 13.49
N ASP A 92 3.74 -11.11 14.43
CA ASP A 92 4.32 -10.28 15.51
C ASP A 92 5.62 -9.56 15.13
N THR A 93 6.30 -9.98 14.05
CA THR A 93 7.52 -9.33 13.58
C THR A 93 7.16 -8.09 12.75
N LYS A 94 6.94 -6.97 13.42
CA LYS A 94 6.62 -5.68 12.79
C LYS A 94 7.83 -4.76 12.65
N PRO A 95 7.82 -3.81 11.69
CA PRO A 95 8.84 -2.77 11.61
C PRO A 95 8.96 -1.98 12.92
N GLU A 96 10.18 -1.62 13.32
CA GLU A 96 10.49 -1.00 14.62
C GLU A 96 9.63 0.22 14.96
N TYR A 97 9.35 1.05 13.96
CA TYR A 97 8.59 2.29 14.11
C TYR A 97 7.14 2.18 13.61
N LEU A 98 6.62 0.98 13.38
CA LEU A 98 5.20 0.82 13.04
C LEU A 98 4.34 0.93 14.30
N HIS A 99 3.67 2.06 14.45
CA HIS A 99 2.79 2.34 15.59
C HIS A 99 1.51 3.06 15.14
N VAL A 100 0.44 2.93 15.92
CA VAL A 100 -0.76 3.75 15.78
C VAL A 100 -0.39 5.24 15.88
N PHE A 101 -1.06 6.07 15.06
CA PHE A 101 -0.90 7.51 15.08
C PHE A 101 -1.09 8.08 16.49
N ARG A 102 -0.08 8.81 16.98
CA ARG A 102 -0.13 9.49 18.28
C ARG A 102 -0.73 10.87 18.09
N GLU A 103 -1.89 11.09 18.69
CA GLU A 103 -2.56 12.39 18.66
C GLU A 103 -1.66 13.49 19.24
N ILE A 104 -1.54 14.59 18.49
CA ILE A 104 -0.77 15.76 18.89
C ILE A 104 -1.75 16.76 19.49
N ASN A 105 -1.65 16.98 20.79
CA ASN A 105 -2.42 18.00 21.50
C ASN A 105 -1.54 19.26 21.63
N GLY A 106 -1.92 20.31 20.91
CA GLY A 106 -1.20 21.59 20.84
C GLY A 106 -1.55 22.55 21.97
#